data_AF-A0A7Y4ZZZ9-F1
#
_entry.id   AF-A0A7Y4ZZZ9-F1
#
_cell.length_a   1.000
_cell.length_b   1.000
_cell.length_c   1.000
_cell.angle_alpha   90.00
_cell.angle_beta   90.00
_cell.angle_gamma   90.00
#
_symmetry.space_group_name_H-M   'P 1'
#
loop_
_entity.id
_entity.type
_entity.pdbx_description
1 polymer ?
#
loop_
_entity_poly.entity_id
_entity_poly.type
_entity_poly.pdbx_seq_one_letter_code
_entity_poly.pdbx_strand_id
1 'polypeptide(L)'
;MPKMISFHEFLPQNKCQQGFTLLEMLLVIALMGMLALSATALVDNLDEQERFETTRTRLQQIKTAIIGDTSRTLNGEPMISGFVADMGRLPANIEELVELPSAGNEWGEDVLDYQGVSDVKIVKISLYGGSRGPYLDVLPSSGTSAVRAFRDGWGNPDEVGKASDFGWNVSAVSPVFSIQSYGSDAALGGTGVYEADYPSTINLIELDDYQVNLSGVSVHVNFNQAPAADRTPLRLRIYSLQDGVLQTPYESNSFTHGASSVAPTVATFPAVNKSLLLGKHAILITCYDGDDTPATVTSDKVYDGDCDGNNLHTSPYYFNLLPRSQLPTIPWIITP
;
A
#
# COMPACT_ATOMS: atom_id res chain seq x y z
N MET A 1 -113.06 -4.67 3.16
CA MET A 1 -112.71 -3.36 2.57
C MET A 1 -111.19 -3.23 2.57
N PRO A 2 -110.58 -2.79 1.44
CA PRO A 2 -109.14 -2.90 1.18
C PRO A 2 -108.37 -1.69 1.71
N LYS A 3 -107.04 -1.82 1.90
CA LYS A 3 -106.13 -0.67 1.93
C LYS A 3 -104.90 -0.95 1.09
N MET A 4 -104.66 0.00 0.18
CA MET A 4 -103.69 -0.01 -0.91
C MET A 4 -102.25 -0.24 -0.48
N ILE A 5 -101.56 -1.01 -1.30
CA ILE A 5 -100.11 -1.14 -1.39
C ILE A 5 -99.55 0.15 -2.00
N SER A 6 -98.57 0.78 -1.35
CA SER A 6 -97.72 1.82 -1.93
C SER A 6 -96.34 1.22 -2.21
N PHE A 7 -96.00 1.06 -3.48
CA PHE A 7 -94.65 0.75 -3.93
C PHE A 7 -93.89 2.05 -4.08
N HIS A 8 -92.88 2.27 -3.23
CA HIS A 8 -91.89 3.32 -3.45
C HIS A 8 -90.95 2.87 -4.56
N GLU A 9 -91.00 3.62 -5.67
CA GLU A 9 -90.18 3.45 -6.86
C GLU A 9 -88.71 3.77 -6.52
N PHE A 10 -87.86 2.73 -6.49
CA PHE A 10 -86.41 2.90 -6.52
C PHE A 10 -86.02 3.38 -7.91
N LEU A 11 -85.84 4.69 -8.08
CA LEU A 11 -85.21 5.22 -9.28
C LEU A 11 -83.73 4.81 -9.27
N PRO A 12 -83.23 4.08 -10.29
CA PRO A 12 -81.82 3.87 -10.44
C PRO A 12 -81.16 5.21 -10.78
N GLN A 13 -80.29 5.71 -9.89
CA GLN A 13 -79.33 6.74 -10.25
C GLN A 13 -78.33 6.12 -11.24
N ASN A 14 -78.66 6.17 -12.52
CA ASN A 14 -77.69 5.98 -13.58
C ASN A 14 -76.68 7.13 -13.48
N LYS A 15 -75.54 6.88 -12.82
CA LYS A 15 -74.35 7.70 -13.03
C LYS A 15 -74.03 7.61 -14.53
N CYS A 16 -74.30 8.70 -15.25
CA CYS A 16 -73.75 8.90 -16.59
C CYS A 16 -72.23 8.79 -16.46
N GLN A 17 -71.66 7.68 -16.89
CA GLN A 17 -70.22 7.62 -17.13
C GLN A 17 -69.96 8.55 -18.30
N GLN A 18 -69.42 9.74 -18.01
CA GLN A 18 -68.79 10.56 -19.03
C GLN A 18 -67.63 9.73 -19.57
N GLY A 19 -67.84 9.12 -20.74
CA GLY A 19 -66.80 8.39 -21.44
C GLY A 19 -65.65 9.34 -21.75
N PHE A 20 -64.44 8.97 -21.33
CA PHE A 20 -63.22 9.70 -21.65
C PHE A 20 -63.17 10.00 -23.14
N THR A 21 -62.95 11.26 -23.48
CA THR A 21 -62.79 11.64 -24.88
C THR A 21 -61.45 11.10 -25.40
N LEU A 22 -61.38 10.80 -26.69
CA LEU A 22 -60.14 10.35 -27.34
C LEU A 22 -58.99 11.38 -27.12
N LEU A 23 -59.35 12.67 -27.07
CA LEU A 23 -58.44 13.77 -26.76
C LEU A 23 -57.86 13.67 -25.35
N GLU A 24 -58.69 13.33 -24.36
CA GLU A 24 -58.27 13.24 -22.95
C GLU A 24 -57.35 12.04 -22.73
N MET A 25 -57.64 10.90 -23.37
CA MET A 25 -56.71 9.78 -23.38
C MET A 25 -55.38 10.13 -24.07
N LEU A 26 -55.40 10.89 -25.17
CA LEU A 26 -54.20 11.35 -25.86
C LEU A 26 -53.37 12.32 -25.00
N LEU A 27 -54.02 13.20 -24.24
CA LEU A 27 -53.37 14.12 -23.32
C LEU A 27 -52.73 13.38 -22.14
N VAL A 28 -53.41 12.39 -21.56
CA VAL A 28 -52.88 11.60 -20.44
C VAL A 28 -51.64 10.81 -20.86
N ILE A 29 -51.67 10.12 -22.02
CA ILE A 29 -50.50 9.38 -22.49
C ILE A 29 -49.33 10.32 -22.82
N ALA A 30 -49.60 11.54 -23.32
CA ALA A 30 -48.57 12.53 -23.57
C ALA A 30 -47.93 13.03 -22.26
N LEU A 31 -48.74 13.31 -21.23
CA LEU A 31 -48.25 13.71 -19.91
C LEU A 31 -47.47 12.59 -19.21
N MET A 32 -47.98 11.34 -19.26
CA MET A 32 -47.26 10.20 -18.71
C MET A 32 -45.94 9.94 -19.44
N GLY A 33 -45.92 10.11 -20.77
CA GLY A 33 -44.68 10.04 -21.56
C GLY A 33 -43.65 11.09 -21.14
N MET A 34 -44.08 12.34 -20.96
CA MET A 34 -43.19 13.41 -20.48
C MET A 34 -42.66 13.16 -19.06
N LEU A 35 -43.52 12.69 -18.15
CA LEU A 35 -43.12 12.34 -16.78
C LEU A 35 -42.15 11.16 -16.77
N ALA A 36 -42.38 10.13 -17.59
CA ALA A 36 -41.50 8.98 -17.70
C ALA A 36 -40.11 9.38 -18.21
N LEU A 37 -40.01 10.18 -19.27
CA LEU A 37 -38.74 10.68 -19.80
C LEU A 37 -37.97 11.51 -18.76
N SER A 38 -38.68 12.36 -18.01
CA SER A 38 -38.07 13.19 -16.96
C SER A 38 -37.55 12.33 -15.79
N ALA A 39 -38.30 11.29 -15.42
CA ALA A 39 -37.90 10.36 -14.37
C ALA A 39 -36.65 9.54 -14.78
N THR A 40 -36.58 9.06 -16.02
CA THR A 40 -35.42 8.33 -16.54
C THR A 40 -34.17 9.22 -16.52
N ALA A 41 -34.24 10.45 -17.03
CA ALA A 41 -33.10 11.35 -17.04
C ALA A 41 -32.55 11.64 -15.62
N LEU A 42 -33.43 11.72 -14.60
CA LEU A 42 -32.99 11.89 -13.22
C LEU A 42 -32.28 10.63 -12.67
N VAL A 43 -32.80 9.44 -13.00
CA VAL A 43 -32.21 8.17 -12.56
C VAL A 43 -30.82 7.97 -13.17
N ASP A 44 -30.64 8.29 -14.45
CA ASP A 44 -29.36 8.14 -15.14
C ASP A 44 -28.26 9.01 -14.47
N ASN A 45 -28.57 10.27 -14.16
CA ASN A 45 -27.62 11.16 -13.47
C ASN A 45 -27.26 10.66 -12.05
N LEU A 46 -28.21 10.04 -11.35
CA LEU A 46 -27.95 9.49 -10.00
C LEU A 46 -27.08 8.23 -10.07
N ASP A 47 -27.30 7.35 -11.05
CA ASP A 47 -26.46 6.17 -11.28
C ASP A 47 -25.02 6.57 -11.62
N GLU A 48 -24.83 7.53 -12.53
CA GLU A 48 -23.51 8.05 -12.89
C GLU A 48 -22.77 8.63 -11.68
N GLN A 49 -23.46 9.38 -10.83
CA GLN A 49 -22.88 9.92 -9.61
C GLN A 49 -22.50 8.81 -8.62
N GLU A 50 -23.35 7.78 -8.43
CA GLU A 50 -23.06 6.65 -7.56
C GLU A 50 -21.80 5.88 -8.03
N ARG A 51 -21.68 5.65 -9.34
CA ARG A 51 -20.52 4.98 -9.94
C ARG A 51 -19.25 5.80 -9.76
N PHE A 52 -19.33 7.11 -9.94
CA PHE A 52 -18.19 8.00 -9.69
C PHE A 52 -17.73 7.97 -8.23
N GLU A 53 -18.65 8.07 -7.26
CA GLU A 53 -18.30 7.99 -5.83
C GLU A 53 -17.77 6.59 -5.45
N THR A 54 -18.28 5.54 -6.09
CA THR A 54 -17.75 4.17 -5.96
C THR A 54 -16.31 4.10 -6.46
N THR A 55 -16.02 4.62 -7.65
CA THR A 55 -14.66 4.70 -8.21
C THR A 55 -13.71 5.46 -7.28
N ARG A 56 -14.14 6.61 -6.76
CA ARG A 56 -13.36 7.40 -5.80
C ARG A 56 -13.06 6.62 -4.53
N THR A 57 -14.06 5.93 -3.98
CA THR A 57 -13.89 5.10 -2.78
C THR A 57 -12.92 3.95 -3.04
N ARG A 58 -13.04 3.28 -4.18
CA ARG A 58 -12.16 2.16 -4.57
C ARG A 58 -10.71 2.60 -4.79
N LEU A 59 -10.48 3.77 -5.38
CA LEU A 59 -9.14 4.35 -5.47
C LEU A 59 -8.52 4.61 -4.10
N GLN A 60 -9.30 5.14 -3.15
CA GLN A 60 -8.82 5.34 -1.78
C GLN A 60 -8.51 4.00 -1.09
N GLN A 61 -9.30 2.96 -1.35
CA GLN A 61 -9.02 1.60 -0.87
C GLN A 61 -7.71 1.06 -1.47
N ILE A 62 -7.46 1.25 -2.77
CA ILE A 62 -6.20 0.87 -3.43
C ILE A 62 -5.02 1.62 -2.81
N LYS A 63 -5.12 2.95 -2.63
CA LYS A 63 -4.07 3.74 -1.98
C LYS A 63 -3.75 3.21 -0.58
N THR A 64 -4.79 2.91 0.20
CA THR A 64 -4.66 2.38 1.56
C THR A 64 -4.11 0.95 1.56
N ALA A 65 -4.45 0.12 0.58
CA ALA A 65 -3.91 -1.23 0.43
C ALA A 65 -2.41 -1.21 0.13
N ILE A 66 -1.94 -0.23 -0.66
CA ILE A 66 -0.53 -0.12 -1.07
C ILE A 66 0.33 0.42 0.09
N ILE A 67 -0.04 1.55 0.69
CA ILE A 67 0.78 2.26 1.69
C ILE A 67 0.42 1.88 3.13
N GLY A 68 -0.80 1.40 3.36
CA GLY A 68 -1.38 1.21 4.68
C GLY A 68 -1.97 2.48 5.28
N ASP A 69 -2.55 2.33 6.47
CA ASP A 69 -3.00 3.44 7.31
C ASP A 69 -1.91 3.81 8.32
N THR A 70 -1.11 4.81 7.97
CA THR A 70 0.04 5.28 8.75
C THR A 70 -0.35 6.06 10.01
N SER A 71 -1.64 6.36 10.20
CA SER A 71 -2.14 7.05 11.39
C SER A 71 -2.41 6.10 12.56
N ARG A 72 -2.46 4.79 12.30
CA ARG A 72 -2.74 3.79 13.33
C ARG A 72 -1.55 3.60 14.24
N THR A 73 -1.83 3.58 15.53
CA THR A 73 -0.85 3.21 16.55
C THR A 73 -1.40 2.07 17.39
N LEU A 74 -0.52 1.17 17.80
CA LEU A 74 -0.80 0.12 18.77
C LEU A 74 0.15 0.35 19.95
N ASN A 75 -0.40 0.60 21.14
CA ASN A 75 0.39 0.91 22.34
C ASN A 75 1.33 2.12 22.19
N GLY A 76 0.96 3.10 21.36
CA GLY A 76 1.78 4.29 21.09
C GLY A 76 2.85 4.09 20.02
N GLU A 77 3.01 2.87 19.49
CA GLU A 77 3.88 2.59 18.34
C GLU A 77 3.09 2.63 17.03
N PRO A 78 3.58 3.32 16.00
CA PRO A 78 2.98 3.30 14.67
C PRO A 78 2.88 1.89 14.11
N MET A 79 1.67 1.50 13.70
CA MET A 79 1.42 0.21 13.08
C MET A 79 1.68 0.34 11.59
N ILE A 80 2.75 -0.30 11.11
CA ILE A 80 3.03 -0.37 9.67
C ILE A 80 2.24 -1.53 9.06
N SER A 81 1.51 -1.24 8.00
CA SER A 81 0.72 -2.19 7.21
C SER A 81 0.75 -1.80 5.74
N GLY A 82 0.28 -2.68 4.85
CA GLY A 82 0.13 -2.40 3.43
C GLY A 82 1.18 -3.10 2.58
N PHE A 83 0.89 -3.20 1.29
CA PHE A 83 1.70 -3.98 0.35
C PHE A 83 3.17 -3.58 0.37
N VAL A 84 3.48 -2.28 0.37
CA VAL A 84 4.87 -1.81 0.34
C VAL A 84 5.62 -2.17 1.62
N ALA A 85 4.97 -2.10 2.78
CA ALA A 85 5.57 -2.44 4.07
C ALA A 85 6.00 -3.89 4.15
N ASP A 86 5.16 -4.74 3.56
CA ASP A 86 5.23 -6.18 3.68
C ASP A 86 6.12 -6.76 2.57
N MET A 87 5.98 -6.27 1.34
CA MET A 87 6.70 -6.75 0.17
C MET A 87 7.99 -5.99 -0.12
N GLY A 88 8.22 -4.81 0.44
CA GLY A 88 9.40 -4.01 0.13
C GLY A 88 9.47 -3.54 -1.33
N ARG A 89 8.33 -3.42 -2.02
CA ARG A 89 8.17 -2.84 -3.35
C ARG A 89 6.73 -2.39 -3.61
N LEU A 90 6.51 -1.65 -4.69
CA LEU A 90 5.17 -1.36 -5.21
C LEU A 90 4.57 -2.60 -5.89
N PRO A 91 3.23 -2.73 -5.93
CA PRO A 91 2.59 -3.80 -6.68
C PRO A 91 2.79 -3.59 -8.19
N ALA A 92 2.85 -4.69 -8.93
CA ALA A 92 2.98 -4.67 -10.39
C ALA A 92 1.63 -4.42 -11.10
N ASN A 93 0.52 -4.74 -10.44
CA ASN A 93 -0.85 -4.65 -10.93
C ASN A 93 -1.84 -4.71 -9.74
N ILE A 94 -3.15 -4.63 -10.01
CA ILE A 94 -4.17 -4.69 -8.94
C ILE A 94 -4.42 -6.12 -8.44
N GLU A 95 -4.15 -7.13 -9.25
CA GLU A 95 -4.25 -8.55 -8.89
C GLU A 95 -3.44 -8.88 -7.62
N GLU A 96 -2.22 -8.36 -7.49
CA GLU A 96 -1.39 -8.55 -6.29
C GLU A 96 -2.01 -8.01 -4.98
N LEU A 97 -2.98 -7.10 -5.07
CA LEU A 97 -3.69 -6.55 -3.91
C LEU A 97 -4.90 -7.39 -3.51
N VAL A 98 -5.43 -8.23 -4.40
CA VAL A 98 -6.69 -9.00 -4.18
C VAL A 98 -6.45 -10.49 -4.07
N GLU A 99 -5.31 -10.97 -4.56
CA GLU A 99 -4.92 -12.37 -4.49
C GLU A 99 -4.27 -12.72 -3.15
N LEU A 100 -4.34 -14.01 -2.82
CA LEU A 100 -3.55 -14.57 -1.74
C LEU A 100 -2.10 -14.73 -2.21
N PRO A 101 -1.12 -14.67 -1.29
CA PRO A 101 0.27 -14.92 -1.63
C PRO A 101 0.41 -16.27 -2.33
N SER A 102 1.20 -16.29 -3.39
CA SER A 102 1.69 -17.52 -4.03
C SER A 102 2.98 -17.98 -3.35
N ALA A 103 3.32 -19.26 -3.52
CA ALA A 103 4.51 -19.85 -2.92
C ALA A 103 5.78 -19.05 -3.29
N GLY A 104 6.53 -18.64 -2.27
CA GLY A 104 7.74 -17.81 -2.41
C GLY A 104 7.54 -16.33 -2.05
N ASN A 105 6.30 -15.86 -2.03
CA ASN A 105 5.96 -14.49 -1.64
C ASN A 105 5.09 -14.45 -0.39
N GLU A 106 5.01 -15.54 0.37
CA GLU A 106 4.22 -15.61 1.61
C GLU A 106 4.90 -14.83 2.73
N TRP A 107 4.11 -14.33 3.67
CA TRP A 107 4.63 -13.74 4.90
C TRP A 107 5.53 -14.74 5.64
N GLY A 108 6.82 -14.43 5.69
CA GLY A 108 7.84 -15.32 6.19
C GLY A 108 9.02 -14.55 6.76
N GLU A 109 9.85 -15.28 7.48
CA GLU A 109 11.10 -14.77 8.01
C GLU A 109 12.23 -15.10 7.03
N ASP A 110 13.06 -14.12 6.72
CA ASP A 110 14.36 -14.36 6.12
C ASP A 110 15.47 -13.96 7.09
N VAL A 111 16.51 -14.79 7.13
CA VAL A 111 17.52 -14.77 8.18
C VAL A 111 18.91 -14.67 7.58
N LEU A 112 19.70 -13.72 8.06
CA LEU A 112 21.13 -13.65 7.81
C LEU A 112 21.89 -13.89 9.10
N ASP A 113 22.73 -14.93 9.09
CA ASP A 113 23.58 -15.32 10.20
C ASP A 113 25.01 -14.77 10.01
N TYR A 114 25.45 -13.90 10.93
CA TYR A 114 26.85 -13.54 11.09
C TYR A 114 27.49 -14.49 12.12
N GLN A 115 28.38 -15.36 11.65
CA GLN A 115 29.10 -16.30 12.50
C GLN A 115 30.41 -15.67 12.98
N GLY A 116 30.67 -15.78 14.29
CA GLY A 116 31.99 -15.49 14.84
C GLY A 116 33.00 -16.58 14.51
N VAL A 117 34.30 -16.27 14.63
CA VAL A 117 35.41 -17.21 14.41
C VAL A 117 35.45 -18.31 15.49
N SER A 118 34.86 -18.05 16.65
CA SER A 118 34.51 -19.07 17.65
C SER A 118 33.04 -19.44 17.48
N ASP A 119 32.74 -20.67 17.07
CA ASP A 119 31.42 -21.26 16.73
C ASP A 119 30.31 -21.16 17.80
N VAL A 120 30.46 -20.35 18.85
CA VAL A 120 29.56 -20.30 20.01
C VAL A 120 28.54 -19.15 19.95
N LYS A 121 28.82 -18.05 19.24
CA LYS A 121 27.89 -16.90 19.13
C LYS A 121 27.64 -16.48 17.68
N ILE A 122 26.36 -16.39 17.33
CA ILE A 122 25.87 -15.98 16.02
C ILE A 122 25.01 -14.73 16.19
N VAL A 123 25.32 -13.66 15.45
CA VAL A 123 24.43 -12.50 15.34
C VAL A 123 23.46 -12.76 14.20
N LYS A 124 22.17 -12.81 14.52
CA LYS A 124 21.12 -13.10 13.55
C LYS A 124 20.34 -11.85 13.21
N ILE A 125 20.30 -11.51 11.92
CA ILE A 125 19.34 -10.54 11.39
C ILE A 125 18.12 -11.33 10.94
N SER A 126 16.98 -11.05 11.55
CA SER A 126 15.70 -11.66 11.24
C SER A 126 14.72 -10.56 10.85
N LEU A 127 14.34 -10.55 9.57
CA LEU A 127 13.29 -9.67 9.08
C LEU A 127 12.12 -10.52 8.60
N TYR A 128 10.91 -10.04 8.86
CA TYR A 128 9.69 -10.63 8.34
C TYR A 128 9.15 -9.77 7.20
N GLY A 129 8.79 -10.42 6.10
CA GLY A 129 8.28 -9.79 4.90
C GLY A 129 7.58 -10.81 4.00
N GLY A 130 7.12 -10.37 2.84
CA GLY A 130 6.24 -11.15 1.98
C GLY A 130 4.78 -10.74 2.18
N SER A 131 3.86 -11.32 1.42
CA SER A 131 2.46 -10.91 1.39
C SER A 131 1.69 -11.54 2.53
N ARG A 132 0.96 -10.71 3.29
CA ARG A 132 0.14 -11.14 4.43
C ARG A 132 -1.26 -11.62 4.04
N GLY A 133 -1.59 -11.62 2.75
CA GLY A 133 -2.93 -11.92 2.25
C GLY A 133 -3.45 -10.82 1.34
N PRO A 134 -4.70 -10.91 0.86
CA PRO A 134 -5.28 -9.83 0.07
C PRO A 134 -5.33 -8.56 0.92
N TYR A 135 -4.86 -7.47 0.33
CA TYR A 135 -4.91 -6.12 0.90
C TYR A 135 -6.21 -5.41 0.57
N LEU A 136 -6.97 -5.95 -0.40
CA LEU A 136 -8.29 -5.52 -0.81
C LEU A 136 -9.30 -6.65 -0.63
N ASP A 137 -10.38 -6.36 0.08
CA ASP A 137 -11.46 -7.31 0.27
C ASP A 137 -12.36 -7.35 -0.97
N VAL A 138 -12.32 -8.48 -1.67
CA VAL A 138 -13.15 -8.72 -2.85
C VAL A 138 -13.87 -10.05 -2.72
N LEU A 139 -15.19 -10.02 -2.92
CA LEU A 139 -15.97 -11.24 -3.07
C LEU A 139 -15.75 -11.80 -4.48
N PRO A 140 -15.50 -13.11 -4.61
CA PRO A 140 -15.38 -13.72 -5.93
C PRO A 140 -16.69 -13.58 -6.72
N SER A 141 -16.57 -13.44 -8.04
CA SER A 141 -17.73 -13.48 -8.94
C SER A 141 -18.51 -14.79 -8.80
N SER A 142 -19.84 -14.71 -8.89
CA SER A 142 -20.70 -15.90 -8.89
C SER A 142 -20.56 -16.65 -10.22
N GLY A 143 -19.93 -17.83 -10.20
CA GLY A 143 -19.74 -18.65 -11.40
C GLY A 143 -18.72 -19.79 -11.21
N THR A 144 -18.52 -20.60 -12.26
CA THR A 144 -17.57 -21.73 -12.28
C THR A 144 -16.09 -21.31 -12.35
N SER A 145 -15.81 -20.06 -12.74
CA SER A 145 -14.50 -19.41 -12.59
C SER A 145 -14.69 -18.18 -11.70
N ALA A 146 -14.64 -18.42 -10.38
CA ALA A 146 -14.64 -17.38 -9.37
C ALA A 146 -13.40 -16.49 -9.54
N VAL A 147 -13.57 -15.28 -10.08
CA VAL A 147 -12.50 -14.28 -10.20
C VAL A 147 -12.70 -13.22 -9.13
N ARG A 148 -11.64 -12.90 -8.39
CA ARG A 148 -11.60 -11.75 -7.49
C ARG A 148 -11.16 -10.54 -8.31
N ALA A 149 -12.12 -9.79 -8.84
CA ALA A 149 -11.82 -8.59 -9.64
C ALA A 149 -12.22 -7.34 -8.87
N PHE A 150 -11.28 -6.43 -8.67
CA PHE A 150 -11.54 -5.14 -8.04
C PHE A 150 -11.66 -4.05 -9.11
N ARG A 151 -12.82 -3.97 -9.77
CA ARG A 151 -13.07 -3.01 -10.87
C ARG A 151 -13.30 -1.59 -10.34
N ASP A 152 -13.46 -0.62 -11.22
CA ASP A 152 -14.03 0.70 -10.89
C ASP A 152 -15.58 0.65 -10.81
N GLY A 153 -16.22 1.79 -10.54
CA GLY A 153 -17.68 1.89 -10.48
C GLY A 153 -18.37 1.71 -11.84
N TRP A 154 -17.65 1.89 -12.94
CA TRP A 154 -18.18 1.81 -14.30
C TRP A 154 -18.20 0.39 -14.84
N GLY A 155 -17.36 -0.49 -14.29
CA GLY A 155 -17.24 -1.87 -14.75
C GLY A 155 -16.52 -1.96 -16.09
N ASN A 156 -15.54 -1.07 -16.29
CA ASN A 156 -14.77 -0.99 -17.52
C ASN A 156 -14.12 -2.34 -17.88
N PRO A 157 -14.07 -2.72 -19.16
CA PRO A 157 -13.50 -3.98 -19.61
C PRO A 157 -11.99 -3.99 -19.41
N ASP A 158 -11.42 -5.19 -19.34
CA ASP A 158 -9.97 -5.35 -19.21
C ASP A 158 -9.27 -5.00 -20.53
N GLU A 159 -8.17 -4.25 -20.45
CA GLU A 159 -7.33 -4.01 -21.61
C GLU A 159 -6.58 -5.28 -22.03
N VAL A 160 -6.31 -5.39 -23.34
CA VAL A 160 -5.53 -6.51 -23.88
C VAL A 160 -4.15 -6.54 -23.24
N GLY A 161 -3.83 -7.63 -22.55
CA GLY A 161 -2.56 -7.81 -21.85
C GLY A 161 -2.51 -7.23 -20.43
N LYS A 162 -3.61 -6.65 -19.92
CA LYS A 162 -3.72 -6.11 -18.55
C LYS A 162 -4.94 -6.65 -17.80
N ALA A 163 -5.25 -7.93 -17.97
CA ALA A 163 -6.36 -8.58 -17.29
C ALA A 163 -6.25 -8.51 -15.75
N SER A 164 -5.01 -8.46 -15.23
CA SER A 164 -4.68 -8.32 -13.82
C SER A 164 -4.92 -6.91 -13.24
N ASP A 165 -5.30 -5.94 -14.07
CA ASP A 165 -5.66 -4.58 -13.64
C ASP A 165 -7.18 -4.36 -13.57
N PHE A 166 -8.00 -5.36 -13.90
CA PHE A 166 -9.46 -5.33 -13.72
C PHE A 166 -10.17 -4.08 -14.30
N GLY A 167 -9.70 -3.59 -15.46
CA GLY A 167 -10.27 -2.41 -16.14
C GLY A 167 -9.75 -1.06 -15.64
N TRP A 168 -8.80 -1.05 -14.70
CA TRP A 168 -8.07 0.17 -14.32
C TRP A 168 -6.93 0.44 -15.32
N ASN A 169 -6.66 1.72 -15.57
CA ASN A 169 -5.45 2.15 -16.26
C ASN A 169 -4.28 2.20 -15.29
N VAL A 170 -3.49 1.13 -15.22
CA VAL A 170 -2.33 1.03 -14.33
C VAL A 170 -1.02 1.21 -15.12
N SER A 171 -0.09 1.94 -14.51
CA SER A 171 1.32 1.94 -14.87
C SER A 171 2.17 1.81 -13.60
N ALA A 172 2.83 0.66 -13.46
CA ALA A 172 3.67 0.31 -12.33
C ALA A 172 5.15 0.33 -12.73
N VAL A 173 5.72 1.53 -12.87
CA VAL A 173 7.13 1.71 -13.25
C VAL A 173 7.88 2.32 -12.08
N SER A 174 8.48 1.47 -11.24
CA SER A 174 9.22 1.90 -10.04
C SER A 174 10.18 3.06 -10.36
N PRO A 175 10.15 4.16 -9.59
CA PRO A 175 9.43 4.31 -8.31
C PRO A 175 8.00 4.85 -8.45
N VAL A 176 7.44 4.99 -9.65
CA VAL A 176 6.10 5.55 -9.85
C VAL A 176 5.06 4.45 -9.97
N PHE A 177 3.97 4.56 -9.22
CA PHE A 177 2.75 3.78 -9.42
C PHE A 177 1.60 4.73 -9.71
N SER A 178 1.01 4.59 -10.89
CA SER A 178 -0.14 5.37 -11.31
C SER A 178 -1.34 4.49 -11.62
N ILE A 179 -2.52 5.01 -11.28
CA ILE A 179 -3.79 4.33 -11.51
C ILE A 179 -4.89 5.35 -11.81
N GLN A 180 -5.67 5.07 -12.85
CA GLN A 180 -6.85 5.86 -13.22
C GLN A 180 -8.01 4.94 -13.63
N SER A 181 -9.24 5.41 -13.43
CA SER A 181 -10.44 4.88 -14.07
C SER A 181 -10.66 5.63 -15.38
N TYR A 182 -11.09 4.92 -16.42
CA TYR A 182 -11.47 5.48 -17.72
C TYR A 182 -12.80 6.24 -17.72
N GLY A 183 -13.46 6.37 -16.57
CA GLY A 183 -14.79 6.97 -16.53
C GLY A 183 -15.84 6.13 -17.27
N SER A 184 -16.92 6.79 -17.69
CA SER A 184 -18.12 6.17 -18.27
C SER A 184 -17.97 5.73 -19.72
N ASP A 185 -16.99 6.25 -20.46
CA ASP A 185 -16.78 5.95 -21.89
C ASP A 185 -15.80 4.80 -22.14
N ALA A 186 -15.17 4.28 -21.07
CA ALA A 186 -14.16 3.22 -21.12
C ALA A 186 -12.97 3.56 -22.03
N ALA A 187 -12.65 4.83 -22.20
CA ALA A 187 -11.56 5.30 -23.05
C ALA A 187 -10.64 6.28 -22.32
N LEU A 188 -9.40 6.42 -22.80
CA LEU A 188 -8.49 7.44 -22.31
C LEU A 188 -9.02 8.84 -22.65
N GLY A 189 -9.04 9.72 -21.67
CA GLY A 189 -9.48 11.10 -21.83
C GLY A 189 -10.94 11.27 -21.45
N GLY A 190 -11.77 11.72 -22.39
CA GLY A 190 -13.17 12.07 -22.15
C GLY A 190 -13.42 13.57 -22.01
N THR A 191 -14.57 14.04 -22.50
CA THR A 191 -14.96 15.47 -22.43
C THR A 191 -16.24 15.69 -21.63
N GLY A 192 -17.05 14.65 -21.47
CA GLY A 192 -18.18 14.61 -20.57
C GLY A 192 -17.75 14.60 -19.10
N VAL A 193 -18.70 14.95 -18.23
CA VAL A 193 -18.48 15.10 -16.79
C VAL A 193 -17.99 13.79 -16.14
N TYR A 194 -18.51 12.66 -16.61
CA TYR A 194 -18.16 11.33 -16.12
C TYR A 194 -17.31 10.51 -17.09
N GLU A 195 -17.09 11.02 -18.31
CA GLU A 195 -16.19 10.41 -19.29
C GLU A 195 -14.73 10.68 -18.94
N ALA A 196 -14.44 11.78 -18.25
CA ALA A 196 -13.09 12.16 -17.89
C ALA A 196 -12.39 11.11 -17.00
N ASP A 197 -11.16 10.74 -17.36
CA ASP A 197 -10.30 9.89 -16.53
C ASP A 197 -10.20 10.41 -15.08
N TYR A 198 -10.31 9.50 -14.11
CA TYR A 198 -10.25 9.85 -12.68
C TYR A 198 -9.27 8.98 -11.90
N PRO A 199 -8.37 9.57 -11.09
CA PRO A 199 -8.16 11.00 -10.92
C PRO A 199 -7.54 11.63 -12.17
N SER A 200 -7.79 12.92 -12.39
CA SER A 200 -7.22 13.66 -13.53
C SER A 200 -5.69 13.77 -13.48
N THR A 201 -5.10 13.55 -12.29
CA THR A 201 -3.66 13.47 -12.09
C THR A 201 -3.27 12.00 -12.01
N ILE A 202 -2.29 11.59 -12.81
CA ILE A 202 -1.87 10.19 -12.96
C ILE A 202 -1.32 9.59 -11.64
N ASN A 203 -0.70 10.40 -10.77
CA ASN A 203 -0.07 9.90 -9.55
C ASN A 203 -0.99 9.98 -8.33
N LEU A 204 -1.57 8.84 -7.93
CA LEU A 204 -2.33 8.69 -6.69
C LEU A 204 -1.42 8.62 -5.44
N ILE A 205 -0.21 8.09 -5.63
CA ILE A 205 0.79 7.84 -4.59
C ILE A 205 2.01 8.71 -4.88
N GLU A 206 2.36 9.57 -3.93
CA GLU A 206 3.59 10.36 -4.01
C GLU A 206 4.78 9.54 -3.53
N LEU A 207 5.99 9.88 -3.99
CA LEU A 207 7.22 9.22 -3.54
C LEU A 207 7.34 9.24 -2.01
N ASP A 208 7.15 10.41 -1.40
CA ASP A 208 7.31 10.57 0.05
C ASP A 208 6.20 9.88 0.87
N ASP A 209 5.14 9.37 0.22
CA ASP A 209 4.10 8.58 0.89
C ASP A 209 4.59 7.17 1.26
N TYR A 210 5.64 6.66 0.62
CA TYR A 210 6.09 5.29 0.88
C TYR A 210 7.61 5.08 0.90
N GLN A 211 8.40 6.12 0.66
CA GLN A 211 9.85 6.05 0.75
C GLN A 211 10.46 7.25 1.47
N VAL A 212 11.64 7.04 2.05
CA VAL A 212 12.49 8.08 2.64
C VAL A 212 13.80 8.12 1.87
N ASN A 213 14.13 9.27 1.31
CA ASN A 213 15.39 9.49 0.61
C ASN A 213 16.57 9.52 1.60
N LEU A 214 17.61 8.72 1.33
CA LEU A 214 18.81 8.65 2.15
C LEU A 214 20.02 9.39 1.59
N SER A 215 19.89 10.08 0.47
CA SER A 215 21.00 10.78 -0.17
C SER A 215 21.58 11.85 0.76
N GLY A 216 22.78 11.60 1.28
CA GLY A 216 23.46 12.54 2.20
C GLY A 216 22.86 12.60 3.61
N VAL A 217 22.04 11.61 4.00
CA VAL A 217 21.51 11.53 5.37
C VAL A 217 22.62 11.19 6.36
N SER A 218 22.59 11.87 7.50
CA SER A 218 23.49 11.63 8.64
C SER A 218 22.72 10.98 9.78
N VAL A 219 23.27 9.91 10.35
CA VAL A 219 22.68 9.15 11.44
C VAL A 219 23.61 9.20 12.65
N HIS A 220 23.04 9.52 13.81
CA HIS A 220 23.77 9.47 15.07
C HIS A 220 23.79 8.04 15.61
N VAL A 221 24.96 7.58 16.03
CA VAL A 221 25.19 6.29 16.67
C VAL A 221 25.68 6.53 18.09
N ASN A 222 24.91 6.06 19.07
CA ASN A 222 25.22 6.21 20.50
C ASN A 222 25.77 4.90 21.04
N PHE A 223 27.07 4.86 21.33
CA PHE A 223 27.72 3.69 21.93
C PHE A 223 27.55 3.68 23.44
N ASN A 224 27.24 2.51 24.01
CA ASN A 224 27.17 2.34 25.47
C ASN A 224 28.53 2.06 26.13
N GLN A 225 29.54 1.70 25.35
CA GLN A 225 30.89 1.36 25.83
C GLN A 225 31.93 2.00 24.92
N ALA A 226 33.05 2.43 25.50
CA ALA A 226 34.18 2.98 24.77
C ALA A 226 35.17 1.87 24.36
N PRO A 227 35.80 1.96 23.18
CA PRO A 227 36.80 1.01 22.77
C PRO A 227 38.15 1.35 23.41
N ALA A 228 39.00 0.34 23.60
CA ALA A 228 40.35 0.50 24.17
C ALA A 228 41.31 1.30 23.26
N ALA A 229 41.06 1.30 21.95
CA ALA A 229 41.80 2.02 20.92
C ALA A 229 40.82 2.54 19.86
N ASP A 230 41.27 3.49 19.04
CA ASP A 230 40.45 3.98 17.92
C ASP A 230 40.05 2.82 17.00
N ARG A 231 38.76 2.73 16.67
CA ARG A 231 38.23 1.70 15.78
C ARG A 231 37.79 2.33 14.48
N THR A 232 38.47 1.93 13.40
CA THR A 232 38.24 2.39 12.03
C THR A 232 38.80 1.35 11.05
N PRO A 233 38.19 1.14 9.87
CA PRO A 233 36.93 1.73 9.42
C PRO A 233 35.70 0.98 9.94
N LEU A 234 34.74 1.72 10.53
CA LEU A 234 33.40 1.21 10.85
C LEU A 234 32.42 1.61 9.75
N ARG A 235 31.45 0.75 9.42
CA ARG A 235 30.35 1.06 8.49
C ARG A 235 29.01 0.71 9.10
N LEU A 236 28.01 1.55 8.88
CA LEU A 236 26.63 1.28 9.25
C LEU A 236 25.93 0.66 8.04
N ARG A 237 25.33 -0.50 8.25
CA ARG A 237 24.60 -1.28 7.23
C ARG A 237 23.13 -1.32 7.56
N ILE A 238 22.28 -0.93 6.61
CA ILE A 238 20.83 -1.05 6.71
C ILE A 238 20.38 -2.23 5.86
N TYR A 239 19.71 -3.19 6.48
CA TYR A 239 19.11 -4.36 5.85
C TYR A 239 17.62 -4.15 5.70
N SER A 240 17.11 -4.53 4.52
CA SER A 240 15.71 -4.47 4.15
C SER A 240 15.30 -5.76 3.43
N LEU A 241 14.01 -6.06 3.40
CA LEU A 241 13.45 -7.11 2.57
C LEU A 241 12.88 -6.54 1.28
N GLN A 242 12.87 -7.37 0.24
CA GLN A 242 12.05 -7.21 -0.94
C GLN A 242 11.57 -8.60 -1.37
N ASP A 243 10.27 -8.74 -1.62
CA ASP A 243 9.61 -10.02 -1.97
C ASP A 243 9.94 -11.14 -0.97
N GLY A 244 9.97 -10.80 0.33
CA GLY A 244 10.30 -11.74 1.40
C GLY A 244 11.78 -12.13 1.48
N VAL A 245 12.66 -11.53 0.68
CA VAL A 245 14.10 -11.86 0.62
C VAL A 245 14.96 -10.68 1.07
N LEU A 246 15.98 -10.96 1.90
CA LEU A 246 16.99 -10.01 2.34
C LEU A 246 17.77 -9.47 1.16
N GLN A 247 17.76 -8.14 1.05
CA GLN A 247 18.49 -7.44 0.02
C GLN A 247 19.92 -7.15 0.46
N THR A 248 20.76 -6.82 -0.52
CA THR A 248 22.09 -6.28 -0.22
C THR A 248 21.96 -5.02 0.64
N PRO A 249 22.68 -4.95 1.78
CA PRO A 249 22.51 -3.83 2.69
C PRO A 249 22.99 -2.53 2.07
N TYR A 250 22.33 -1.43 2.41
CA TYR A 250 22.82 -0.10 2.08
C TYR A 250 23.84 0.35 3.14
N GLU A 251 25.01 0.78 2.69
CA GLU A 251 26.14 1.09 3.58
C GLU A 251 26.41 2.59 3.69
N SER A 252 26.80 3.02 4.88
CA SER A 252 27.35 4.35 5.11
C SER A 252 28.80 4.47 4.59
N ASN A 253 29.27 5.71 4.47
CA ASN A 253 30.71 5.98 4.46
C ASN A 253 31.35 5.46 5.75
N SER A 254 32.67 5.21 5.71
CA SER A 254 33.40 4.77 6.90
C SER A 254 33.44 5.87 7.96
N PHE A 255 33.30 5.49 9.22
CA PHE A 255 33.47 6.38 10.37
C PHE A 255 34.36 5.75 11.45
N THR A 256 34.69 6.52 12.49
CA THR A 256 35.59 6.11 13.57
C THR A 256 34.92 6.19 14.93
N HIS A 257 35.07 5.14 15.73
CA HIS A 257 34.74 5.18 17.15
C HIS A 257 36.03 5.45 17.94
N GLY A 258 36.10 6.63 18.55
CA GLY A 258 37.32 7.10 19.23
C GLY A 258 37.60 6.35 20.53
N ALA A 259 38.88 6.11 20.81
CA ALA A 259 39.34 5.47 22.03
C ALA A 259 38.81 6.18 23.28
N SER A 260 38.40 5.41 24.29
CA SER A 260 37.91 5.93 25.57
C SER A 260 36.73 6.92 25.47
N SER A 261 36.03 6.97 24.32
CA SER A 261 34.86 7.82 24.10
C SER A 261 33.59 6.99 23.99
N VAL A 262 32.51 7.46 24.60
CA VAL A 262 31.13 7.00 24.36
C VAL A 262 30.30 8.09 23.66
N ALA A 263 30.97 9.14 23.16
CA ALA A 263 30.29 10.24 22.49
C ALA A 263 29.59 9.73 21.22
N PRO A 264 28.41 10.28 20.86
CA PRO A 264 27.74 9.93 19.63
C PRO A 264 28.66 10.13 18.42
N THR A 265 28.76 9.12 17.56
CA THR A 265 29.44 9.22 16.27
C THR A 265 28.40 9.42 15.17
N VAL A 266 28.77 10.15 14.12
CA VAL A 266 27.91 10.36 12.95
C VAL A 266 28.33 9.42 11.83
N ALA A 267 27.40 8.59 11.35
CA ALA A 267 27.52 7.83 10.12
C ALA A 267 26.80 8.59 8.99
N THR A 268 27.49 8.88 7.90
CA THR A 268 26.92 9.58 6.74
C THR A 268 26.73 8.60 5.58
N PHE A 269 25.58 8.62 4.94
CA PHE A 269 25.36 7.84 3.73
C PHE A 269 25.89 8.54 2.48
N PRO A 270 26.38 7.80 1.48
CA PRO A 270 26.77 8.37 0.19
C PRO A 270 25.63 9.21 -0.40
N ALA A 271 25.96 10.33 -1.05
CA ALA A 271 24.99 11.16 -1.77
C ALA A 271 24.60 10.53 -3.12
N VAL A 272 24.10 9.30 -3.07
CA VAL A 272 23.59 8.53 -4.21
C VAL A 272 22.09 8.42 -4.04
N ASN A 273 21.33 8.57 -5.13
CA ASN A 273 19.87 8.44 -5.15
C ASN A 273 19.42 7.05 -4.68
N LYS A 274 19.36 6.87 -3.37
CA LYS A 274 18.87 5.68 -2.69
C LYS A 274 17.76 6.12 -1.74
N SER A 275 16.64 5.44 -1.85
CA SER A 275 15.53 5.58 -0.92
C SER A 275 15.30 4.26 -0.20
N LEU A 276 14.90 4.33 1.06
CA LEU A 276 14.37 3.19 1.79
C LEU A 276 12.85 3.25 1.75
N LEU A 277 12.22 2.11 1.48
CA LEU A 277 10.77 2.02 1.53
C LEU A 277 10.29 1.89 2.98
N LEU A 278 9.05 2.30 3.24
CA LEU A 278 8.40 2.07 4.51
C LEU A 278 8.42 0.58 4.86
N GLY A 279 8.51 0.26 6.15
CA GLY A 279 8.60 -1.12 6.61
C GLY A 279 9.59 -1.31 7.75
N LYS A 280 9.86 -2.57 8.08
CA LYS A 280 10.81 -2.95 9.12
C LYS A 280 12.21 -3.08 8.52
N HIS A 281 13.18 -2.46 9.18
CA HIS A 281 14.59 -2.49 8.79
C HIS A 281 15.45 -2.95 9.97
N ALA A 282 16.62 -3.49 9.66
CA ALA A 282 17.63 -3.85 10.65
C ALA A 282 18.92 -3.07 10.39
N ILE A 283 19.60 -2.66 11.45
CA ILE A 283 20.89 -1.99 11.39
C ILE A 283 21.95 -2.84 12.06
N LEU A 284 23.10 -2.92 11.40
CA LEU A 284 24.32 -3.49 11.95
C LEU A 284 25.49 -2.54 11.71
N ILE A 285 26.44 -2.51 12.64
CA ILE A 285 27.74 -1.89 12.43
C ILE A 285 28.73 -2.99 12.15
N THR A 286 29.47 -2.87 11.05
CA THR A 286 30.53 -3.80 10.67
C THR A 286 31.88 -3.10 10.65
N CYS A 287 32.93 -3.90 10.73
CA CYS A 287 34.31 -3.44 10.61
C CYS A 287 35.21 -4.45 9.92
N TYR A 288 36.39 -3.95 9.54
CA TYR A 288 37.43 -4.68 8.83
C TYR A 288 38.63 -4.83 9.75
N ASP A 289 39.22 -6.03 9.79
CA ASP A 289 40.58 -6.19 10.29
C ASP A 289 41.55 -5.71 9.21
N GLY A 290 42.65 -5.06 9.61
CA GLY A 290 43.54 -4.31 8.72
C GLY A 290 43.99 -5.03 7.43
N ASP A 291 44.17 -4.23 6.37
CA ASP A 291 44.65 -4.54 5.01
C ASP A 291 43.68 -5.17 3.98
N ASP A 292 42.48 -5.62 4.36
CA ASP A 292 41.52 -6.10 3.35
C ASP A 292 40.76 -4.94 2.67
N THR A 293 41.18 -4.60 1.45
CA THR A 293 40.29 -3.92 0.50
C THR A 293 39.05 -4.80 0.23
N PRO A 294 37.84 -4.23 0.10
CA PRO A 294 36.60 -4.98 0.06
C PRO A 294 36.52 -5.82 -1.22
N ALA A 295 36.91 -7.09 -1.15
CA ALA A 295 36.76 -8.01 -2.28
C ALA A 295 35.44 -8.79 -2.21
N THR A 296 34.91 -9.07 -1.01
CA THR A 296 33.71 -9.91 -0.81
C THR A 296 33.08 -9.72 0.58
N VAL A 297 31.74 -9.82 0.67
CA VAL A 297 30.89 -9.70 1.88
C VAL A 297 31.23 -10.72 3.00
N THR A 298 32.08 -11.70 2.71
CA THR A 298 32.42 -12.82 3.61
C THR A 298 33.57 -12.53 4.59
N SER A 299 34.19 -11.35 4.58
CA SER A 299 35.24 -10.96 5.54
C SER A 299 34.82 -9.88 6.54
N ASP A 300 33.57 -9.40 6.47
CA ASP A 300 33.07 -8.35 7.36
C ASP A 300 32.78 -8.90 8.76
N LYS A 301 33.38 -8.30 9.79
CA LYS A 301 33.11 -8.63 11.19
C LYS A 301 32.05 -7.69 11.75
N VAL A 302 31.15 -8.22 12.59
CA VAL A 302 30.19 -7.38 13.31
C VAL A 302 30.92 -6.64 14.42
N TYR A 303 30.70 -5.33 14.53
CA TYR A 303 31.36 -4.53 15.54
C TYR A 303 30.73 -4.71 16.92
N ASP A 304 31.44 -5.40 17.80
CA ASP A 304 31.07 -5.67 19.19
C ASP A 304 31.99 -4.98 20.20
N GLY A 305 32.85 -4.07 19.74
CA GLY A 305 33.77 -3.29 20.58
C GLY A 305 35.22 -3.37 20.13
N ASP A 306 35.65 -4.50 19.56
CA ASP A 306 37.07 -4.73 19.25
C ASP A 306 37.38 -5.23 17.82
N CYS A 307 36.36 -5.53 17.01
CA CYS A 307 36.53 -5.97 15.61
C CYS A 307 37.30 -7.27 15.44
N ASP A 308 37.39 -8.11 16.47
CA ASP A 308 38.14 -9.37 16.38
C ASP A 308 37.29 -10.51 15.76
N GLY A 309 35.96 -10.39 15.83
CA GLY A 309 35.00 -11.35 15.28
C GLY A 309 34.96 -12.68 16.05
N ASN A 310 35.63 -12.78 17.20
CA ASN A 310 35.72 -14.02 17.98
C ASN A 310 34.50 -14.20 18.88
N ASN A 311 33.98 -13.14 19.49
CA ASN A 311 32.85 -13.21 20.40
C ASN A 311 31.83 -12.11 20.11
N LEU A 312 30.78 -12.41 19.36
CA LEU A 312 29.80 -11.39 19.04
C LEU A 312 28.97 -10.99 20.28
N HIS A 313 29.28 -9.83 20.84
CA HIS A 313 28.63 -9.26 22.02
C HIS A 313 27.60 -8.18 21.68
N THR A 314 26.92 -8.29 20.54
CA THR A 314 25.97 -7.27 20.09
C THR A 314 24.73 -7.91 19.47
N SER A 315 23.71 -7.10 19.19
CA SER A 315 22.50 -7.51 18.50
C SER A 315 22.09 -6.44 17.49
N PRO A 316 21.42 -6.81 16.38
CA PRO A 316 20.98 -5.84 15.41
C PRO A 316 19.97 -4.87 16.03
N TYR A 317 20.02 -3.62 15.60
CA TYR A 317 19.01 -2.64 15.96
C TYR A 317 17.87 -2.66 14.94
N TYR A 318 16.67 -2.98 15.39
CA TYR A 318 15.48 -3.00 14.53
C TYR A 318 14.71 -1.70 14.67
N PHE A 319 14.23 -1.18 13.55
CA PHE A 319 13.35 -0.02 13.55
C PHE A 319 12.32 -0.09 12.43
N ASN A 320 11.24 0.64 12.64
CA ASN A 320 10.15 0.81 11.71
C ASN A 320 10.33 2.16 10.99
N LEU A 321 10.47 2.14 9.68
CA LEU A 321 10.57 3.36 8.87
C LEU A 321 9.18 3.77 8.41
N LEU A 322 8.79 4.98 8.79
CA LEU A 322 7.51 5.57 8.42
C LEU A 322 7.68 6.54 7.24
N PRO A 323 6.61 6.77 6.46
CA PRO A 323 6.61 7.83 5.47
C PRO A 323 6.97 9.17 6.08
N ARG A 324 7.73 9.98 5.32
CA ARG A 324 8.11 11.34 5.72
C ARG A 324 8.81 11.43 7.09
N SER A 325 9.43 10.34 7.54
CA SER A 325 10.15 10.29 8.82
C SER A 325 11.65 10.42 8.64
N GLN A 326 12.34 10.83 9.71
CA GLN A 326 13.80 10.82 9.77
C GLN A 326 14.28 9.48 10.35
N LEU A 327 15.50 9.07 9.97
CA LEU A 327 16.13 7.91 10.59
C LEU A 327 16.32 8.15 12.10
N PRO A 328 16.07 7.13 12.95
CA PRO A 328 16.25 7.27 14.38
C PRO A 328 17.74 7.39 14.74
N THR A 329 18.02 7.94 15.92
CA THR A 329 19.34 7.76 16.54
C THR A 329 19.50 6.29 16.93
N ILE A 330 20.65 5.71 16.62
CA ILE A 330 20.91 4.28 16.79
C ILE A 330 21.63 4.03 18.12
N PRO A 331 20.97 3.44 19.13
CA PRO A 331 21.67 2.93 20.29
C PRO A 331 22.46 1.67 19.89
N TRP A 332 23.79 1.72 20.01
CA TRP A 332 24.64 0.56 19.81
C TRP A 332 25.03 -0.03 21.16
N ILE A 333 24.45 -1.17 21.49
CA ILE A 333 24.60 -1.82 22.79
C ILE A 333 25.56 -3.00 22.66
N ILE A 334 26.76 -2.82 23.22
CA ILE A 334 27.72 -3.89 23.46
C ILE A 334 27.41 -4.51 24.81
N THR A 335 27.16 -5.81 24.80
CA THR A 335 26.90 -6.63 25.99
C THR A 335 28.22 -7.11 26.60
N PRO A 336 28.30 -7.29 27.92
CA PRO A 336 29.52 -7.76 28.59
C PRO A 336 29.87 -9.22 28.25
#